data_AF-A0A948CAI2-F1
#
_entry.id   AF-A0A948CAI2-F1
#
_cell.length_a   1.000
_cell.length_b   1.000
_cell.length_c   1.000
_cell.angle_alpha   90.00
_cell.angle_beta   90.00
_cell.angle_gamma   90.00
#
_symmetry.space_group_name_H-M   'P 1'
#
loop_
_entity.id
_entity.type
_entity.pdbx_description
1 polymer ?
#
loop_
_entity_poly.entity_id
_entity_poly.type
_entity_poly.pdbx_seq_one_letter_code
_entity_poly.pdbx_strand_id
1 'polypeptide(L)' 'VYDEAVAWARQFTGAASLAVRAAKESIDRGLEVDLESGLEIERLQFAGVFATEDRTIGMGSFVENGPGKAVFTGR' A
#
# COMPACT_ATOMS: atom_id res chain seq x y z
N VAL A 1 -18.88 -13.35 13.42
CA VAL A 1 -17.44 -12.95 13.41
C VAL A 1 -16.77 -13.35 12.11
N TYR A 2 -16.86 -14.60 11.65
CA TYR A 2 -16.25 -15.04 10.39
C TYR A 2 -16.69 -14.20 9.18
N ASP A 3 -17.99 -14.06 8.94
CA ASP A 3 -18.50 -13.34 7.76
C ASP A 3 -18.07 -11.87 7.75
N GLU A 4 -18.05 -11.24 8.92
CA GLU A 4 -17.62 -9.85 9.08
C GLU A 4 -16.10 -9.69 8.84
N ALA A 5 -15.28 -10.62 9.34
CA ALA A 5 -13.84 -10.62 9.08
C ALA A 5 -13.52 -10.79 7.59
N VAL A 6 -14.25 -11.68 6.90
CA VAL A 6 -14.13 -11.87 5.44
C VAL A 6 -14.60 -10.61 4.69
N ALA A 7 -15.72 -10.00 5.10
CA ALA A 7 -16.21 -8.76 4.50
C ALA A 7 -15.19 -7.63 4.61
N TRP A 8 -14.54 -7.49 5.76
CA TRP A 8 -13.47 -6.52 5.96
C TRP A 8 -12.23 -6.83 5.11
N ALA A 9 -11.79 -8.09 5.04
CA ALA A 9 -10.61 -8.47 4.25
C ALA A 9 -10.80 -8.24 2.74
N ARG A 10 -12.03 -8.34 2.23
CA ARG A 10 -12.35 -8.12 0.81
C ARG A 10 -11.95 -6.73 0.30
N GLN A 11 -11.88 -5.72 1.15
CA GLN A 11 -11.47 -4.37 0.71
C GLN A 11 -10.02 -4.31 0.21
N PHE A 12 -9.18 -5.28 0.58
CA PHE A 12 -7.78 -5.38 0.12
C PHE A 12 -7.64 -6.26 -1.13
N THR A 13 -8.71 -6.95 -1.55
CA THR A 13 -8.66 -7.77 -2.76
C THR A 13 -8.52 -6.88 -3.99
N GLY A 14 -7.55 -7.19 -4.85
CA GLY A 14 -7.24 -6.38 -6.03
C GLY A 14 -6.54 -5.05 -5.72
N ALA A 15 -6.13 -4.79 -4.48
CA ALA A 15 -5.26 -3.66 -4.14
C ALA A 15 -3.81 -3.90 -4.61
N ALA A 16 -3.01 -2.84 -4.69
CA ALA A 16 -1.57 -2.92 -4.94
C ALA A 16 -0.86 -3.65 -3.79
N SER A 17 -0.68 -4.97 -3.89
CA SER A 17 -0.27 -5.82 -2.76
C SER A 17 1.09 -5.44 -2.19
N LEU A 18 2.04 -5.00 -3.03
CA LEU A 18 3.34 -4.52 -2.58
C LEU A 18 3.25 -3.19 -1.82
N ALA A 19 2.35 -2.30 -2.23
CA ALA A 19 2.11 -1.04 -1.52
C ALA A 19 1.42 -1.27 -0.17
N VAL A 20 0.43 -2.17 -0.11
CA VAL A 20 -0.23 -2.56 1.15
C VAL A 20 0.76 -3.22 2.11
N ARG A 21 1.64 -4.09 1.60
CA ARG A 21 2.71 -4.70 2.38
C ARG A 21 3.67 -3.63 2.93
N ALA A 22 4.14 -2.72 2.08
CA ALA A 22 5.05 -1.65 2.48
C ALA A 22 4.43 -0.77 3.57
N ALA A 23 3.15 -0.38 3.43
CA ALA A 23 2.43 0.38 4.44
C ALA A 23 2.34 -0.37 5.78
N LYS A 24 2.02 -1.68 5.74
CA LYS A 24 1.99 -2.51 6.95
C LYS A 24 3.38 -2.60 7.61
N GLU A 25 4.43 -2.78 6.82
CA GLU A 25 5.80 -2.87 7.34
C GLU A 25 6.27 -1.55 7.97
N SER A 26 5.90 -0.40 7.38
CA SER A 26 6.14 0.92 7.97
C SER A 26 5.44 1.08 9.31
N ILE A 27 4.18 0.67 9.43
CA ILE A 27 3.42 0.78 10.68
C ILE A 27 4.01 -0.17 11.74
N ASP A 28 4.16 -1.45 11.40
CA ASP A 28 4.61 -2.47 12.35
C ASP A 28 6.00 -2.12 12.92
N ARG A 29 6.94 -1.67 12.08
CA ARG A 29 8.29 -1.31 12.54
C ARG A 29 8.38 0.11 13.10
N GLY A 30 7.64 1.05 12.54
CA GLY A 30 7.63 2.45 12.99
C GLY A 30 7.12 2.60 14.42
N LEU A 31 6.21 1.73 14.86
CA LEU A 31 5.71 1.69 16.24
C LEU A 31 6.76 1.23 17.26
N GLU A 32 7.85 0.60 16.82
CA GLU A 32 8.88 0.04 17.69
C GLU A 32 10.10 0.97 17.86
N VAL A 33 10.09 2.14 17.21
CA VAL A 33 11.24 3.05 17.15
C VAL A 33 10.86 4.50 17.49
N ASP A 34 11.85 5.37 17.64
CA ASP A 34 11.61 6.81 17.76
C ASP A 34 11.11 7.41 16.44
N LEU A 35 10.62 8.65 16.49
CA LEU A 35 10.02 9.32 15.35
C LEU A 35 10.97 9.48 14.16
N GLU A 36 12.24 9.80 14.39
CA GLU A 36 13.21 10.02 13.31
C GLU A 36 13.50 8.72 12.57
N SER A 37 13.74 7.64 13.33
CA SER A 37 13.90 6.29 12.79
C SER A 37 12.65 5.82 12.04
N GLY A 38 11.45 6.11 12.56
CA GLY A 38 10.17 5.79 11.92
C GLY A 38 10.00 6.48 10.57
N LEU A 39 10.31 7.78 10.50
CA LEU A 39 10.26 8.55 9.25
C LEU A 39 11.25 8.02 8.20
N GLU A 40 12.43 7.57 8.62
CA GLU A 40 13.39 6.94 7.70
C GLU A 40 12.89 5.59 7.17
N ILE A 41 12.24 4.78 7.99
CA ILE A 41 11.59 3.53 7.54
C ILE A 41 10.52 3.85 6.50
N GLU A 42 9.64 4.80 6.78
CA GLU A 42 8.59 5.24 5.85
C GLU A 42 9.18 5.74 4.53
N ARG A 43 10.25 6.54 4.58
CA ARG A 43 10.93 7.05 3.40
C ARG A 43 11.48 5.92 2.52
N LEU A 44 12.09 4.91 3.12
CA LEU A 44 12.62 3.75 2.40
C LEU A 44 11.51 2.90 1.77
N GLN A 45 10.44 2.62 2.51
CA GLN A 45 9.29 1.87 2.02
C GLN A 45 8.59 2.62 0.88
N PHE A 46 8.40 3.94 1.02
CA PHE A 46 7.82 4.79 -0.01
C PHE A 46 8.68 4.84 -1.27
N ALA A 47 10.01 4.96 -1.14
CA ALA A 47 10.91 4.89 -2.30
C ALA A 47 10.85 3.50 -2.97
N GLY A 48 10.74 2.42 -2.20
CA GLY A 48 10.64 1.06 -2.70
C GLY A 48 9.42 0.83 -3.60
N VAL A 49 8.24 1.37 -3.24
CA VAL A 49 7.02 1.17 -4.04
C VAL A 49 7.07 1.89 -5.40
N PHE A 50 7.97 2.86 -5.59
CA PHE A 50 8.14 3.55 -6.88
C PHE A 50 8.71 2.66 -7.98
N ALA A 51 9.33 1.53 -7.62
CA ALA A 51 9.83 0.55 -8.58
C ALA A 51 8.75 -0.45 -9.05
N THR A 52 7.54 -0.40 -8.51
CA THR A 52 6.44 -1.35 -8.83
C THR A 52 5.67 -0.95 -10.09
N GLU A 53 5.13 -1.94 -10.80
CA GLU A 53 4.20 -1.71 -11.92
C GLU A 53 2.93 -1.02 -11.40
N ASP A 54 2.46 -1.45 -10.23
CA ASP A 54 1.25 -0.95 -9.58
C ASP A 54 1.29 0.54 -9.27
N ARG A 55 2.46 1.08 -8.91
CA ARG A 55 2.62 2.54 -8.71
C ARG A 55 2.36 3.29 -10.01
N THR A 56 2.85 2.78 -11.14
CA THR A 56 2.63 3.42 -12.45
C THR A 56 1.16 3.35 -12.86
N ILE A 57 0.54 2.18 -12.72
CA ILE A 57 -0.89 1.99 -13.02
C ILE A 57 -1.76 2.89 -12.14
N GLY A 58 -1.52 2.89 -10.83
CA GLY A 58 -2.30 3.65 -9.86
C GLY A 58 -2.23 5.15 -10.12
N MET A 59 -1.03 5.70 -10.33
CA MET A 59 -0.86 7.12 -10.61
C MET A 59 -1.45 7.52 -11.97
N GLY A 60 -1.21 6.72 -13.03
CA GLY A 60 -1.77 6.97 -14.35
C GLY A 60 -3.30 6.95 -14.33
N SER A 61 -3.88 5.88 -13.78
CA SER A 61 -5.33 5.76 -13.65
C SER A 61 -5.94 6.86 -12.79
N PHE A 62 -5.25 7.33 -11.75
CA PHE A 62 -5.76 8.42 -10.90
C PHE A 62 -5.86 9.72 -11.68
N VAL A 63 -4.83 10.05 -12.48
CA VAL A 63 -4.82 11.26 -13.32
C VAL A 63 -5.90 11.19 -14.39
N GLU A 64 -6.07 10.04 -15.03
CA GLU A 64 -7.01 9.88 -16.15
C GLU A 64 -8.47 9.71 -15.70
N ASN A 65 -8.71 8.93 -14.65
CA ASN A 65 -10.04 8.43 -14.29
C ASN A 65 -10.46 8.75 -12.85
N GLY A 66 -9.57 9.38 -12.06
CA GLY A 66 -9.80 9.65 -10.65
C GLY A 66 -9.61 8.44 -9.73
N PRO A 67 -9.96 8.57 -8.44
CA PRO A 67 -9.72 7.53 -7.44
C PRO A 67 -10.54 6.25 -7.67
N GLY A 68 -9.95 5.11 -7.31
CA GLY A 68 -10.64 3.82 -7.25
C GLY A 68 -10.93 3.16 -8.60
N LYS A 69 -10.32 3.63 -9.69
CA LYS A 69 -10.48 3.07 -11.04
C LYS A 69 -9.31 2.19 -11.51
N ALA A 70 -8.20 2.21 -10.76
CA ALA A 70 -7.01 1.43 -11.10
C ALA A 70 -7.24 -0.08 -10.91
N VAL A 71 -6.64 -0.88 -11.80
CA VAL A 71 -6.62 -2.35 -11.69
C VAL A 71 -5.18 -2.78 -11.46
N PHE A 72 -4.90 -3.21 -10.23
CA PHE A 72 -3.55 -3.58 -9.82
C PHE A 72 -3.22 -5.04 -10.16
N THR A 73 -1.93 -5.32 -10.40
CA THR A 73 -1.40 -6.64 -10.76
C THR A 73 -0.61 -7.29 -9.62
N GLY A 74 -0.25 -6.54 -8.59
CA GLY A 74 0.51 -7.00 -7.43
C GLY A 74 2.02 -7.11 -7.67
N ARG A 75 2.54 -6.38 -8.68
CA ARG A 75 3.95 -6.38 -9.09
C ARG A 75 4.56 -4.99 -9.09
#